data_AF-A0A7C5TZL6-F1
#
_entry.id   AF-A0A7C5TZL6-F1
#
_cell.length_a   1.000
_cell.length_b   1.000
_cell.length_c   1.000
_cell.angle_alpha   90.00
_cell.angle_beta   90.00
_cell.angle_gamma   90.00
#
_symmetry.space_group_name_H-M   'P 1'
#
loop_
_entity.id
_entity.type
_entity.pdbx_description
1 polymer ?
#
loop_
_entity_poly.entity_id
_entity_poly.type
_entity_poly.pdbx_seq_one_letter_code
_entity_poly.pdbx_strand_id
1 'polypeptide(L)'
;MLNITYFYIEIFFGDYMVRFYIENLGPFEKTEIELKPLTLFVGRNSVGKSFLLYLLWTLASAEPAFEDVKSGWETFTQISEEILKRVAGGVTPVEEFSRAVKVFHGTIFKEAVRLGLEEKLKYVFSEEPKRLIKVFQFYKRFSE
;
A
#
# COMPACT_ATOMS: atom_id res chain seq x y z
N MET A 1 -13.81 -17.38 8.90
CA MET A 1 -12.74 -16.36 8.79
C MET A 1 -13.04 -15.54 7.54
N LEU A 2 -13.82 -14.46 7.67
CA LEU A 2 -14.25 -13.64 6.54
C LEU A 2 -13.15 -12.61 6.26
N ASN A 3 -12.28 -12.94 5.29
CA ASN A 3 -11.32 -11.99 4.75
C ASN A 3 -12.03 -11.15 3.70
N ILE A 4 -12.82 -10.18 4.15
CA ILE A 4 -13.45 -9.21 3.24
C ILE A 4 -12.40 -8.13 3.01
N THR A 5 -11.84 -8.11 1.81
CA THR A 5 -11.04 -6.98 1.33
C THR A 5 -12.01 -5.82 1.11
N TYR A 6 -12.04 -4.86 2.04
CA TYR A 6 -13.08 -3.81 2.09
C TYR A 6 -12.80 -2.58 1.22
N PHE A 7 -11.61 -2.48 0.64
CA PHE A 7 -11.24 -1.49 -0.37
C PHE A 7 -10.12 -2.07 -1.23
N TYR A 8 -10.03 -1.65 -2.48
CA TYR A 8 -9.01 -2.11 -3.41
C TYR A 8 -8.50 -0.93 -4.22
N ILE A 9 -7.17 -0.81 -4.32
CA ILE A 9 -6.50 0.17 -5.16
C ILE A 9 -5.54 -0.60 -6.05
N GLU A 10 -5.90 -0.66 -7.33
CA GLU A 10 -5.05 -1.18 -8.38
C GLU A 10 -4.29 -0.04 -9.03
N ILE A 11 -2.97 -0.19 -9.17
CA ILE A 11 -2.10 0.75 -9.87
C ILE A 11 -1.44 0.02 -11.02
N PHE A 12 -1.78 0.39 -12.25
CA PHE A 12 -1.16 -0.13 -13.47
C PHE A 12 -0.16 0.87 -14.02
N PHE A 13 1.05 0.42 -14.34
CA PHE A 13 2.08 1.23 -14.99
C PHE A 13 2.21 0.82 -16.46
N GLY A 14 1.92 1.74 -17.38
CA GLY A 14 2.27 1.66 -18.81
C GLY A 14 3.21 2.80 -19.22
N ASP A 15 3.51 2.94 -20.51
CA ASP A 15 4.58 3.85 -21.03
C ASP A 15 4.59 5.25 -20.39
N TYR A 16 3.44 5.84 -20.03
CA TYR A 16 3.32 7.01 -19.14
C TYR A 16 1.98 7.08 -18.38
N MET A 17 1.29 5.94 -18.22
CA MET A 17 -0.11 5.92 -17.79
C MET A 17 -0.24 5.22 -16.45
N VAL A 18 -0.93 5.88 -15.51
CA VAL A 18 -1.28 5.30 -14.21
C VAL A 18 -2.80 5.23 -14.10
N ARG A 19 -3.34 4.04 -13.87
CA ARG A 19 -4.78 3.87 -13.57
C ARG A 19 -4.99 3.60 -12.09
N PHE A 20 -5.98 4.27 -11.50
CA PHE A 20 -6.44 4.08 -10.13
C PHE A 20 -7.87 3.58 -10.15
N TYR A 21 -8.10 2.47 -9.46
CA TYR A 21 -9.43 1.96 -9.16
C TYR A 21 -9.72 2.23 -7.69
N ILE A 22 -10.86 2.84 -7.39
CA ILE A 22 -11.29 3.15 -6.03
C ILE A 22 -12.69 2.58 -5.84
N GLU A 23 -12.87 1.79 -4.80
CA GLU A 23 -14.14 1.20 -4.43
C GLU A 23 -14.40 1.37 -2.93
N ASN A 24 -15.63 1.78 -2.58
CA ASN A 24 -16.10 1.97 -1.21
C ASN A 24 -15.22 2.85 -0.31
N LEU A 25 -14.60 3.91 -0.85
CA LEU A 25 -13.67 4.78 -0.12
C LEU A 25 -14.14 6.24 -0.13
N GLY A 26 -14.33 6.82 1.05
CA GLY A 26 -14.79 8.19 1.25
C GLY A 26 -16.11 8.44 0.52
N PRO A 27 -16.21 9.49 -0.33
CA PRO A 27 -17.42 9.77 -1.08
C PRO A 27 -17.67 8.79 -2.24
N PHE A 28 -16.67 7.97 -2.62
CA PHE A 28 -16.73 7.14 -3.82
C PHE A 28 -17.31 5.74 -3.54
N GLU A 29 -18.37 5.37 -4.25
CA GLU A 29 -18.84 3.98 -4.31
C GLU A 29 -17.95 3.14 -5.23
N LYS A 30 -17.77 3.62 -6.46
CA LYS A 30 -16.85 3.04 -7.44
C LYS A 30 -16.38 4.13 -8.40
N THR A 31 -15.09 4.24 -8.63
CA THR A 31 -14.52 5.14 -9.62
C THR A 31 -13.22 4.59 -10.19
N GLU A 32 -13.00 4.84 -11.48
CA GLU A 32 -11.77 4.51 -12.20
C GLU A 32 -11.20 5.83 -12.76
N ILE A 33 -9.91 6.06 -12.53
CA ILE A 33 -9.24 7.30 -12.89
C ILE A 33 -7.96 6.95 -13.64
N GLU A 34 -7.88 7.42 -14.89
CA GLU A 34 -6.67 7.34 -15.69
C GLU A 34 -5.91 8.67 -15.56
N LEU A 35 -4.71 8.62 -14.97
CA LEU A 35 -3.80 9.75 -14.91
C LEU A 35 -2.91 9.81 -16.14
N LYS A 36 -2.86 10.99 -16.74
CA LYS A 36 -1.92 11.40 -17.79
C LYS A 36 -0.97 12.46 -17.23
N PRO A 37 0.18 12.71 -17.90
CA PRO A 37 1.18 13.69 -17.43
C PRO A 37 0.61 15.05 -17.03
N LEU A 38 -0.46 15.51 -17.68
CA LEU A 38 -1.26 16.65 -17.25
C LEU A 38 -2.72 16.22 -17.08
N THR A 39 -3.18 16.09 -15.83
CA THR A 39 -4.56 15.70 -15.49
C THR A 39 -5.24 16.83 -14.73
N LEU A 40 -6.39 17.31 -15.23
CA LEU A 40 -7.19 18.36 -14.60
C LEU A 40 -8.50 17.78 -14.05
N PHE A 41 -8.73 17.92 -12.74
CA PHE A 41 -9.99 17.51 -12.10
C PHE A 41 -10.99 18.66 -12.05
N VAL A 42 -12.02 18.61 -12.90
CA VAL A 42 -13.10 19.62 -12.95
C VAL A 42 -14.41 19.04 -12.41
N GLY A 43 -15.12 19.81 -11.59
CA GLY A 43 -16.43 19.41 -11.06
C GLY A 43 -16.96 20.40 -10.02
N ARG A 44 -18.23 20.27 -9.62
CA ARG A 44 -18.85 21.10 -8.57
C ARG A 44 -18.09 21.03 -7.25
N ASN A 45 -18.21 22.04 -6.40
CA ASN A 45 -17.64 21.98 -5.06
C ASN A 45 -18.22 20.80 -4.26
N SER A 46 -17.41 20.24 -3.36
CA SER A 46 -17.82 19.17 -2.43
C SER A 46 -18.17 17.80 -3.05
N VAL A 47 -17.76 17.52 -4.31
CA VAL A 47 -17.97 16.20 -4.95
C VAL A 47 -16.85 15.18 -4.68
N GLY A 48 -15.91 15.48 -3.78
CA GLY A 48 -14.79 14.58 -3.45
C GLY A 48 -13.46 14.86 -4.16
N LYS A 49 -13.33 15.97 -4.91
CA LYS A 49 -12.07 16.35 -5.58
C LYS A 49 -10.88 16.44 -4.62
N SER A 50 -11.05 17.13 -3.49
CA SER A 50 -9.99 17.26 -2.48
C SER A 50 -9.65 15.92 -1.85
N PHE A 51 -10.66 15.08 -1.57
CA PHE A 51 -10.44 13.72 -1.06
C PHE A 51 -9.58 12.91 -2.04
N LEU A 52 -9.91 12.96 -3.33
CA LEU A 52 -9.16 12.28 -4.37
C LEU A 52 -7.71 12.76 -4.46
N LEU A 53 -7.49 14.08 -4.46
CA LEU A 53 -6.13 14.65 -4.51
C LEU A 53 -5.31 14.25 -3.27
N TYR A 54 -5.92 14.26 -2.08
CA TYR A 54 -5.28 13.80 -0.85
C TYR A 54 -4.99 12.31 -0.86
N LEU A 55 -5.87 11.49 -1.41
CA LEU A 55 -5.63 10.06 -1.58
C LEU A 55 -4.45 9.81 -2.53
N LEU A 56 -4.43 10.45 -3.71
CA LEU A 56 -3.34 10.33 -4.66
C LEU A 56 -2.01 10.77 -4.04
N TRP A 57 -2.00 11.90 -3.33
CA TRP A 57 -0.83 12.37 -2.60
C TRP A 57 -0.37 11.38 -1.52
N THR A 58 -1.31 10.81 -0.77
CA THR A 58 -1.02 9.81 0.26
C THR A 58 -0.34 8.59 -0.34
N LEU A 59 -0.88 8.05 -1.43
CA LEU A 59 -0.30 6.88 -2.12
C LEU A 59 1.08 7.20 -2.72
N ALA A 60 1.26 8.40 -3.28
CA ALA A 60 2.52 8.80 -3.90
C ALA A 60 3.64 9.15 -2.91
N SER A 61 3.29 9.53 -1.67
CA SER A 61 4.23 10.03 -0.66
C SER A 61 4.30 9.17 0.61
N ALA A 62 3.68 7.99 0.61
CA ALA A 62 3.83 7.01 1.67
C ALA A 62 5.17 6.28 1.50
N GLU A 63 6.00 6.31 2.54
CA GLU A 63 7.25 5.57 2.58
C GLU A 63 7.04 4.25 3.32
N PRO A 64 7.71 3.15 2.93
CA PRO A 64 7.63 1.91 3.69
C PRO A 64 8.26 2.07 5.08
N ALA A 65 7.51 1.71 6.13
CA ALA A 65 7.97 1.78 7.51
C ALA A 65 8.76 0.51 7.91
N PHE A 66 9.97 0.37 7.37
CA PHE A 66 10.80 -0.83 7.59
C PHE A 66 11.18 -1.06 9.05
N GLU A 67 11.41 0.02 9.80
CA GLU A 67 11.83 -0.01 11.20
C GLU A 67 10.75 -0.60 12.12
N ASP A 68 9.47 -0.47 11.73
CA ASP A 68 8.33 -0.95 12.51
C ASP A 68 7.96 -2.42 12.21
N VAL A 69 8.60 -3.04 11.21
CA VAL A 69 8.34 -4.43 10.85
C VAL A 69 8.98 -5.37 11.87
N LYS A 70 8.14 -6.19 12.52
CA LYS A 70 8.58 -7.12 13.58
C LYS A 70 8.92 -8.54 13.10
N SER A 71 8.56 -8.89 11.86
CA SER A 71 8.67 -10.26 11.35
C SER A 71 9.54 -10.33 10.09
N GLY A 72 10.09 -11.52 9.81
CA GLY A 72 10.89 -11.78 8.61
C GLY A 72 12.36 -11.37 8.71
N TRP A 73 12.70 -10.35 9.52
CA TRP A 73 14.10 -9.91 9.68
C TRP A 73 15.04 -11.01 10.17
N GLU A 74 14.65 -11.79 11.17
CA GLU A 74 15.49 -12.89 11.67
C GLU A 74 15.83 -13.90 10.57
N THR A 75 14.81 -14.37 9.84
CA THR A 75 14.99 -15.30 8.72
C THR A 75 15.81 -14.67 7.59
N PHE A 76 15.57 -13.40 7.27
CA PHE A 76 16.33 -12.68 6.25
C PHE A 76 17.81 -12.55 6.63
N THR A 77 18.10 -12.23 7.89
CA THR A 77 19.48 -12.15 8.41
C THR A 77 20.19 -13.50 8.34
N GLN A 78 19.52 -14.60 8.76
CA GLN A 78 20.09 -15.94 8.67
C GLN A 78 20.47 -16.33 7.23
N ILE A 79 19.59 -16.06 6.27
CA ILE A 79 19.88 -16.33 4.84
C ILE A 79 21.00 -15.41 4.34
N SER A 80 21.03 -14.16 4.79
CA SER A 80 22.09 -13.21 4.42
C SER A 80 23.46 -13.64 4.93
N GLU A 81 23.54 -14.18 6.14
CA GLU A 81 24.77 -14.77 6.68
C GLU A 81 25.22 -16.01 5.89
N GLU A 82 24.27 -16.84 5.45
CA GLU A 82 24.55 -17.99 4.56
C GLU A 82 25.14 -17.52 3.22
N ILE A 83 24.54 -16.50 2.61
CA ILE A 83 25.04 -15.85 1.38
C ILE A 83 26.48 -15.37 1.59
N LEU A 84 26.76 -14.63 2.67
CA LEU A 84 28.10 -14.10 2.96
C LEU A 84 29.14 -15.21 3.08
N LYS A 85 28.81 -16.31 3.76
CA LYS A 85 29.70 -17.48 3.89
C LYS A 85 30.00 -18.12 2.53
N ARG A 86 29.00 -18.29 1.67
CA ARG A 86 29.18 -18.87 0.33
C ARG A 86 30.01 -17.97 -0.59
N VAL A 87 29.76 -16.66 -0.57
CA VAL A 87 30.54 -15.66 -1.33
C VAL A 87 32.00 -15.65 -0.88
N ALA A 88 32.25 -15.69 0.44
CA ALA A 88 33.61 -15.77 0.98
C ALA A 88 34.35 -17.05 0.54
N GLY A 89 33.62 -18.14 0.30
CA GLY A 89 34.14 -19.38 -0.26
C GLY A 89 34.29 -19.39 -1.80
N GLY A 90 34.05 -18.27 -2.49
CA GLY A 90 34.14 -18.15 -3.94
C GLY A 90 32.94 -18.76 -4.69
N VAL A 91 31.84 -19.06 -4.00
CA VAL A 91 30.63 -19.64 -4.59
C VAL A 91 29.58 -18.55 -4.80
N THR A 92 28.86 -18.60 -5.92
CA THR A 92 27.74 -17.68 -6.20
C THR A 92 26.43 -18.24 -5.62
N PRO A 93 25.82 -17.63 -4.58
CA PRO A 93 24.69 -18.18 -3.84
C PRO A 93 23.32 -17.78 -4.43
N VAL A 94 23.04 -18.24 -5.66
CA VAL A 94 21.82 -17.84 -6.39
C VAL A 94 20.54 -18.27 -5.66
N GLU A 95 20.53 -19.46 -5.07
CA GLU A 95 19.35 -20.02 -4.41
C GLU A 95 19.04 -19.31 -3.09
N GLU A 96 20.06 -19.04 -2.28
CA GLU A 96 19.93 -18.30 -1.03
C GLU A 96 19.51 -16.86 -1.30
N PHE A 97 20.10 -16.23 -2.32
CA PHE A 97 19.68 -14.89 -2.73
C PHE A 97 18.21 -14.87 -3.14
N SER A 98 17.75 -15.84 -3.94
CA SER A 98 16.34 -15.98 -4.29
C SER A 98 15.44 -16.15 -3.05
N ARG A 99 15.87 -16.96 -2.07
CA ARG A 99 15.16 -17.14 -0.79
C ARG A 99 15.11 -15.83 0.01
N ALA A 100 16.23 -15.10 0.10
CA ALA A 100 16.29 -13.81 0.79
C ALA A 100 15.33 -12.80 0.17
N VAL A 101 15.32 -12.69 -1.16
CA VAL A 101 14.39 -11.82 -1.90
C VAL A 101 12.94 -12.21 -1.64
N LYS A 102 12.61 -13.51 -1.63
CA LYS A 102 11.25 -13.98 -1.32
C LYS A 102 10.81 -13.60 0.09
N VAL A 103 11.68 -13.75 1.09
CA VAL A 103 11.38 -13.36 2.48
C VAL A 103 11.24 -11.84 2.59
N PHE A 104 12.17 -11.09 2.00
CA PHE A 104 12.13 -9.63 2.01
C PHE A 104 10.86 -9.12 1.36
N HIS A 105 10.55 -9.53 0.13
CA HIS A 105 9.37 -9.07 -0.58
C HIS A 105 8.07 -9.58 0.05
N GLY A 106 7.99 -10.87 0.36
CA GLY A 106 6.75 -11.52 0.82
C GLY A 106 6.34 -11.16 2.24
N THR A 107 7.31 -10.82 3.09
CA THR A 107 7.08 -10.53 4.51
C THR A 107 7.44 -9.09 4.84
N ILE A 108 8.71 -8.73 4.70
CA ILE A 108 9.25 -7.47 5.25
C ILE A 108 8.68 -6.26 4.49
N PHE A 109 8.89 -6.22 3.17
CA PHE A 109 8.48 -5.12 2.32
C PHE A 109 6.96 -4.94 2.31
N LYS A 110 6.22 -6.04 2.18
CA LYS A 110 4.75 -6.01 2.20
C LYS A 110 4.22 -5.40 3.50
N GLU A 111 4.79 -5.78 4.64
CA GLU A 111 4.39 -5.25 5.94
C GLU A 111 4.83 -3.80 6.14
N ALA A 112 6.05 -3.44 5.71
CA ALA A 112 6.54 -2.06 5.76
C ALA A 112 5.65 -1.11 4.96
N VAL A 113 5.26 -1.51 3.73
CA VAL A 113 4.32 -0.74 2.90
C VAL A 113 2.96 -0.62 3.58
N ARG A 114 2.45 -1.70 4.17
CA ARG A 114 1.16 -1.67 4.90
C ARG A 114 1.21 -0.66 6.05
N LEU A 115 2.25 -0.74 6.89
CA LEU A 115 2.43 0.13 8.06
C LEU A 115 2.57 1.59 7.64
N GLY A 116 3.47 1.89 6.70
CA GLY A 116 3.72 3.25 6.23
C GLY A 116 2.50 3.87 5.54
N LEU A 117 1.75 3.08 4.76
CA LEU A 117 0.51 3.55 4.16
C LEU A 117 -0.58 3.82 5.22
N GLU A 118 -0.72 2.94 6.22
CA GLU A 118 -1.67 3.14 7.31
C GLU A 118 -1.35 4.41 8.10
N GLU A 119 -0.07 4.64 8.43
CA GLU A 119 0.37 5.86 9.10
C GLU A 119 0.10 7.10 8.26
N LYS A 120 0.46 7.08 6.97
CA LYS A 120 0.24 8.22 6.06
C LYS A 120 -1.24 8.53 5.88
N LEU A 121 -2.09 7.51 5.76
CA LEU A 121 -3.55 7.69 5.69
C LEU A 121 -4.09 8.34 6.96
N LYS A 122 -3.65 7.89 8.15
CA LYS A 122 -4.02 8.52 9.42
C LYS A 122 -3.58 9.97 9.49
N TYR A 123 -2.35 10.26 9.07
CA TYR A 123 -1.81 11.62 9.05
C TYR A 123 -2.62 12.55 8.14
N VAL A 124 -2.89 12.14 6.90
CA VAL A 124 -3.57 13.00 5.90
C VAL A 124 -5.05 13.17 6.19
N PHE A 125 -5.73 12.11 6.63
CA PHE A 125 -7.18 12.13 6.84
C PHE A 125 -7.60 12.32 8.31
N SER A 126 -6.66 12.33 9.26
CA SER A 126 -6.93 12.40 10.70
C SER A 126 -7.87 11.30 11.22
N GLU A 127 -7.95 10.17 10.51
CA GLU A 127 -8.88 9.07 10.79
C GLU A 127 -8.20 7.73 10.56
N GLU A 128 -8.68 6.70 11.27
CA GLU A 128 -8.24 5.32 11.03
C GLU A 128 -8.62 4.87 9.60
N PRO A 129 -7.75 4.17 8.85
CA PRO A 129 -8.00 3.78 7.45
C PRO A 129 -9.33 3.04 7.26
N LYS A 130 -9.74 2.22 8.25
CA LYS A 130 -11.02 1.50 8.24
C LYS A 130 -12.25 2.42 8.23
N ARG A 131 -12.14 3.62 8.81
CA ARG A 131 -13.23 4.62 8.85
C ARG A 131 -13.39 5.38 7.53
N LEU A 132 -12.38 5.35 6.68
CA LEU A 132 -12.47 5.87 5.32
C LEU A 132 -13.36 4.98 4.44
N ILE A 133 -13.65 3.75 4.87
CA ILE A 133 -14.45 2.79 4.11
C ILE A 133 -15.95 3.07 4.30
N LYS A 134 -16.66 3.26 3.19
CA LYS A 134 -18.09 3.63 3.15
C LYS A 134 -19.00 2.61 3.85
N VAL A 135 -18.72 1.31 3.67
CA VAL A 135 -19.46 0.21 4.34
C VAL A 135 -19.39 0.33 5.87
N PHE A 136 -18.26 0.80 6.40
CA PHE A 136 -18.07 1.00 7.83
C PHE A 136 -18.85 2.22 8.35
N GLN A 137 -19.00 3.27 7.53
CA GLN A 137 -19.83 4.44 7.85
C GLN A 137 -21.33 4.11 7.83
N PHE A 138 -21.76 3.23 6.92
CA PHE A 138 -23.15 2.76 6.84
C PHE A 138 -23.54 1.93 8.07
N TYR A 139 -22.68 1.02 8.53
CA TYR A 139 -22.97 0.16 9.69
C TYR A 139 -23.22 0.97 10.97
N LYS A 140 -22.46 2.06 11.19
CA LYS A 140 -22.63 2.94 12.36
C LYS A 140 -23.98 3.67 12.36
N ARG A 141 -24.49 4.04 11.18
CA ARG A 141 -25.77 4.77 11.02
C ARG A 141 -27.00 3.94 11.39
N PHE A 142 -26.86 2.62 11.53
CA PHE A 142 -27.92 1.68 11.94
C PHE A 142 -27.66 1.05 13.33
N SER A 143 -26.58 1.45 14.01
CA SER A 143 -26.21 0.96 15.35
C SER A 143 -26.13 2.06 16.41
N GLU A 144 -26.57 3.28 16.06
CA GLU A 144 -26.97 4.39 16.95
C GLU A 144 -28.50 4.52 16.92
#